data_AF-A0A8G1RRB1-F1
#
_entry.id   AF-A0A8G1RRB1-F1
#
_cell.length_a   1.000
_cell.length_b   1.000
_cell.length_c   1.000
_cell.angle_alpha   90.00
_cell.angle_beta   90.00
_cell.angle_gamma   90.00
#
_symmetry.space_group_name_H-M   'P 1'
#
loop_
_entity.id
_entity.type
_entity.pdbx_description
1 polymer ?
#
loop_
_entity_poly.entity_id
_entity_poly.type
_entity_poly.pdbx_seq_one_letter_code
_entity_poly.pdbx_strand_id
1 'polypeptide(L)'
;MVGENDPAEHHRKRAKLSNDEPGEQVGKRLTSSPISRGLHVTQNEEPTEQDGPYVDSRRPPNDNDDSDPVDTKDHETETETEACSSSDVPYKVIRSAGLVYPDGCCELLICFVAKDTQFQVRMEYKKLPPDYKLTDEADLIERCVFLHDKHCWQELVDALMPFLQPIFKEHNPPRTLDLDAHLRSSQVNLRLEIHDHPELFVGLLDMPRVPAVFKEMADLPRFELSQVESFRTIQANKVFEVRIQGKAFLYKTTTVGTGILEDEALRLREIAARCPASLRVPRLEGFLGLGSPFPGILLTFVPSTTLGSMINIETEVALAERRKWSDQLHEMVSSLHQGGCIWGDVKPDNVLIDHNRDVWLVDFENGLTPGWVPMELMGTKAGDLEGLSNVRKTFLQLPNFAEEVAT
;
A
#
# COMPACT_ATOMS: atom_id res chain seq x y z
N MET A 1 -6.32 26.29 58.18
CA MET A 1 -6.84 25.52 59.33
C MET A 1 -7.41 24.24 58.72
N VAL A 2 -6.61 23.19 58.46
CA VAL A 2 -6.07 22.15 59.37
C VAL A 2 -7.12 21.54 60.31
N GLY A 3 -7.25 20.21 60.22
CA GLY A 3 -8.11 19.31 61.00
C GLY A 3 -8.63 18.21 60.06
N GLU A 4 -7.83 17.22 59.64
CA GLU A 4 -7.39 16.03 60.40
C GLU A 4 -8.52 15.38 61.22
N ASN A 5 -8.98 14.21 60.76
CA ASN A 5 -9.16 13.00 61.57
C ASN A 5 -9.41 11.79 60.64
N ASP A 6 -8.54 10.79 60.80
CA ASP A 6 -8.57 9.43 60.27
C ASP A 6 -8.87 8.46 61.46
N PRO A 7 -8.75 7.12 61.37
CA PRO A 7 -9.62 6.11 60.75
C PRO A 7 -10.21 5.09 61.77
N ALA A 8 -11.12 4.22 61.31
CA ALA A 8 -11.33 2.87 61.88
C ALA A 8 -11.88 1.94 60.77
N GLU A 9 -11.05 1.05 60.20
CA GLU A 9 -10.92 -0.39 60.52
C GLU A 9 -12.18 -1.24 60.28
N HIS A 10 -12.12 -2.14 59.29
CA HIS A 10 -12.51 -3.54 59.49
C HIS A 10 -11.81 -4.48 58.50
N HIS A 11 -11.04 -5.40 59.09
CA HIS A 11 -10.31 -6.50 58.50
C HIS A 11 -11.15 -7.55 57.75
N ARG A 12 -10.57 -8.16 56.71
CA ARG A 12 -10.56 -9.63 56.59
C ARG A 12 -9.34 -10.21 55.84
N LYS A 13 -8.42 -10.69 56.69
CA LYS A 13 -7.49 -11.83 56.63
C LYS A 13 -7.10 -12.49 55.27
N ARG A 14 -5.78 -12.41 55.08
CA ARG A 14 -4.76 -13.20 54.38
C ARG A 14 -4.85 -14.73 54.57
N ALA A 15 -4.32 -15.47 53.58
CA ALA A 15 -3.51 -16.68 53.83
C ALA A 15 -2.25 -16.65 52.94
N LYS A 16 -1.08 -16.79 53.57
CA LYS A 16 0.26 -17.02 53.01
C LYS A 16 0.78 -18.30 53.67
N LEU A 17 1.55 -19.12 52.95
CA LEU A 17 2.63 -20.02 53.44
C LEU A 17 3.54 -20.31 52.22
N SER A 18 4.73 -19.67 52.12
CA SER A 18 6.10 -20.13 52.50
C SER A 18 6.72 -21.11 51.48
N ASN A 19 7.63 -20.66 50.61
CA ASN A 19 9.10 -20.61 50.72
C ASN A 19 9.79 -21.99 50.72
N ASP A 20 10.62 -22.25 49.69
CA ASP A 20 11.99 -22.80 49.78
C ASP A 20 12.73 -22.66 48.42
N GLU A 21 13.99 -22.22 48.49
CA GLU A 21 15.03 -22.15 47.43
C GLU A 21 16.03 -23.34 47.59
N PRO A 22 17.08 -23.54 46.77
CA PRO A 22 17.23 -23.35 45.32
C PRO A 22 17.84 -24.62 44.64
N GLY A 23 17.76 -24.71 43.31
CA GLY A 23 18.38 -25.79 42.53
C GLY A 23 18.71 -25.37 41.10
N GLU A 24 19.98 -25.49 40.76
CA GLU A 24 20.67 -25.12 39.53
C GLU A 24 20.26 -25.98 38.31
N GLN A 25 20.12 -25.36 37.13
CA GLN A 25 20.53 -25.82 35.77
C GLN A 25 19.54 -25.62 34.60
N VAL A 26 20.10 -24.94 33.58
CA VAL A 26 20.00 -25.19 32.12
C VAL A 26 18.72 -24.78 31.37
N GLY A 27 18.89 -23.70 30.60
CA GLY A 27 18.57 -23.60 29.18
C GLY A 27 17.11 -23.75 28.74
N LYS A 28 16.37 -22.64 28.62
CA LYS A 28 15.20 -22.56 27.74
C LYS A 28 15.12 -21.22 27.00
N ARG A 29 15.01 -21.35 25.67
CA ARG A 29 14.70 -20.32 24.67
C ARG A 29 13.52 -19.47 25.13
N LEU A 30 13.66 -18.15 25.00
CA LEU A 30 12.54 -17.22 25.01
C LEU A 30 11.68 -17.49 23.76
N THR A 31 10.49 -18.03 23.99
CA THR A 31 9.46 -18.24 22.98
C THR A 31 8.77 -16.92 22.67
N SER A 32 8.60 -16.65 21.37
CA SER A 32 7.87 -15.54 20.76
C SER A 32 6.45 -15.35 21.32
N SER A 33 6.08 -14.10 21.57
CA SER A 33 4.71 -13.68 21.94
C SER A 33 3.67 -14.07 20.88
N PRO A 34 2.45 -14.49 21.28
CA PRO A 34 1.38 -14.86 20.36
C PRO A 34 0.51 -13.63 20.04
N ILE A 35 0.93 -12.82 19.06
CA ILE A 35 0.07 -11.79 18.44
C ILE A 35 0.19 -11.94 16.93
N SER A 36 -0.20 -13.11 16.40
CA SER A 36 -0.27 -13.36 14.96
C SER A 36 -1.23 -14.52 14.67
N ARG A 37 -2.49 -14.42 15.12
CA ARG A 37 -3.56 -15.30 14.66
C ARG A 37 -4.84 -14.48 14.53
N GLY A 38 -5.13 -14.04 13.32
CA GLY A 38 -6.39 -13.37 13.02
C GLY A 38 -6.39 -12.47 11.77
N LEU A 39 -5.68 -12.83 10.70
CA LEU A 39 -5.84 -12.22 9.38
C LEU A 39 -5.87 -13.36 8.36
N HIS A 40 -7.07 -13.76 7.96
CA HIS A 40 -7.25 -14.62 6.78
C HIS A 40 -7.41 -13.68 5.58
N VAL A 41 -6.39 -13.64 4.73
CA VAL A 41 -6.41 -12.98 3.42
C VAL A 41 -6.65 -14.07 2.38
N THR A 42 -7.74 -13.97 1.63
CA THR A 42 -8.05 -14.88 0.51
C THR A 42 -7.45 -14.32 -0.79
N GLN A 43 -6.88 -15.22 -1.60
CA GLN A 43 -6.12 -14.90 -2.81
C GLN A 43 -7.01 -14.64 -4.03
N ASN A 44 -6.51 -13.82 -4.96
CA ASN A 44 -7.08 -13.58 -6.30
C ASN A 44 -6.40 -14.50 -7.33
N GLU A 45 -7.18 -15.14 -8.20
CA GLU A 45 -6.70 -15.74 -9.45
C GLU A 45 -7.13 -14.84 -10.63
N GLU A 46 -6.21 -14.55 -11.56
CA GLU A 46 -6.51 -13.86 -12.82
C GLU A 46 -7.05 -14.84 -13.88
N PRO A 47 -7.91 -14.39 -14.82
CA PRO A 47 -8.45 -15.26 -15.86
C PRO A 47 -7.46 -15.50 -17.00
N THR A 48 -7.28 -16.78 -17.33
CA THR A 48 -6.59 -17.31 -18.52
C THR A 48 -7.19 -16.81 -19.84
N GLU A 49 -6.38 -16.18 -20.69
CA GLU A 49 -6.68 -15.99 -22.12
C GLU A 49 -6.37 -17.27 -22.90
N GLN A 50 -7.33 -17.72 -23.72
CA GLN A 50 -7.22 -18.86 -24.62
C GLN A 50 -6.87 -18.42 -26.05
N ASP A 51 -5.98 -19.21 -26.66
CA ASP A 51 -5.43 -19.10 -28.01
C ASP A 51 -6.43 -19.12 -29.18
N GLY A 52 -6.07 -18.36 -30.24
CA GLY A 52 -6.12 -18.83 -31.64
C GLY A 52 -6.68 -17.85 -32.69
N PRO A 53 -6.31 -17.96 -33.99
CA PRO A 53 -4.99 -18.26 -34.53
C PRO A 53 -4.50 -17.26 -35.62
N TYR A 54 -3.17 -17.20 -35.70
CA TYR A 54 -2.25 -16.89 -36.79
C TYR A 54 -2.80 -16.78 -38.24
N VAL A 55 -2.53 -15.65 -38.92
CA VAL A 55 -2.22 -15.58 -40.37
C VAL A 55 -1.15 -14.52 -40.64
N ASP A 56 0.00 -14.99 -41.14
CA ASP A 56 1.13 -14.23 -41.70
C ASP A 56 0.80 -13.75 -43.12
N SER A 57 1.16 -12.52 -43.49
CA SER A 57 1.73 -12.19 -44.81
C SER A 57 2.28 -10.76 -44.93
N ARG A 58 3.54 -10.73 -45.37
CA ARG A 58 4.47 -9.65 -45.73
C ARG A 58 3.93 -8.54 -46.69
N ARG A 59 4.28 -7.28 -46.37
CA ARG A 59 4.68 -6.05 -47.17
C ARG A 59 4.75 -6.10 -48.74
N PRO A 60 4.89 -4.95 -49.46
CA PRO A 60 4.23 -3.60 -49.49
C PRO A 60 3.98 -3.14 -50.99
N PRO A 61 4.18 -1.86 -51.43
CA PRO A 61 3.44 -0.59 -51.27
C PRO A 61 2.84 -0.04 -52.61
N ASN A 62 2.07 1.07 -52.59
CA ASN A 62 2.16 2.18 -53.58
C ASN A 62 1.10 3.29 -53.37
N ASP A 63 1.60 4.50 -53.14
CA ASP A 63 1.34 5.80 -53.80
C ASP A 63 0.05 6.12 -54.57
N ASN A 64 -0.36 7.38 -54.36
CA ASN A 64 -1.19 8.29 -55.18
C ASN A 64 -2.70 7.98 -55.20
N ASP A 65 -3.64 8.93 -55.26
CA ASP A 65 -3.59 10.32 -55.68
C ASP A 65 -4.87 11.05 -55.20
N ASP A 66 -4.82 12.37 -55.30
CA ASP A 66 -5.86 13.40 -55.25
C ASP A 66 -7.33 12.98 -55.42
N SER A 67 -8.23 13.65 -54.68
CA SER A 67 -9.32 14.52 -55.20
C SER A 67 -10.52 14.63 -54.22
N ASP A 68 -10.70 15.80 -53.60
CA ASP A 68 -12.03 16.29 -53.22
C ASP A 68 -12.78 16.78 -54.49
N PRO A 69 -14.12 16.73 -54.53
CA PRO A 69 -14.85 17.98 -54.26
C PRO A 69 -16.23 17.82 -53.57
N VAL A 70 -16.46 18.72 -52.59
CA VAL A 70 -17.60 19.67 -52.47
C VAL A 70 -18.85 19.38 -53.33
N ASP A 71 -20.04 19.18 -52.74
CA ASP A 71 -21.01 20.28 -52.46
C ASP A 71 -22.40 19.82 -51.97
N THR A 72 -22.99 20.68 -51.13
CA THR A 72 -24.41 21.02 -50.92
C THR A 72 -25.47 20.09 -50.30
N LYS A 73 -26.06 20.65 -49.23
CA LYS A 73 -27.51 20.80 -48.91
C LYS A 73 -28.22 19.55 -48.33
N ASP A 74 -28.95 19.61 -47.22
CA ASP A 74 -29.98 20.59 -46.84
C ASP A 74 -30.14 20.77 -45.31
N HIS A 75 -30.71 21.93 -44.95
CA HIS A 75 -31.20 22.33 -43.63
C HIS A 75 -32.32 21.42 -43.12
N GLU A 76 -32.21 20.91 -41.89
CA GLU A 76 -33.36 20.79 -40.97
C GLU A 76 -32.93 21.09 -39.51
N THR A 77 -33.35 22.26 -39.05
CA THR A 77 -33.79 22.61 -37.69
C THR A 77 -33.12 21.96 -36.49
N GLU A 78 -32.36 22.82 -35.80
CA GLU A 78 -32.05 22.77 -34.37
C GLU A 78 -33.28 22.35 -33.54
N THR A 79 -33.20 21.17 -32.95
CA THR A 79 -33.79 20.91 -31.65
C THR A 79 -32.62 20.71 -30.70
N GLU A 80 -32.36 21.74 -29.89
CA GLU A 80 -31.56 21.60 -28.68
C GLU A 80 -32.30 20.60 -27.77
N THR A 81 -31.90 19.35 -27.83
CA THR A 81 -32.03 18.42 -26.72
C THR A 81 -30.66 18.26 -26.10
N GLU A 82 -30.57 18.72 -24.85
CA GLU A 82 -29.41 18.60 -23.98
C GLU A 82 -28.72 17.24 -24.14
N ALA A 83 -27.53 17.24 -24.72
CA ALA A 83 -26.58 16.15 -24.57
C ALA A 83 -26.05 16.16 -23.13
N CYS A 84 -26.89 15.84 -22.16
CA CYS A 84 -26.45 15.47 -20.82
C CYS A 84 -26.21 13.96 -20.79
N SER A 85 -25.28 13.48 -21.63
CA SER A 85 -24.67 12.17 -21.44
C SER A 85 -23.26 12.38 -20.91
N SER A 86 -23.14 12.85 -19.67
CA SER A 86 -21.85 12.74 -19.00
C SER A 86 -21.56 11.24 -18.91
N SER A 87 -20.61 10.77 -19.70
CA SER A 87 -20.11 9.40 -19.58
C SER A 87 -19.74 9.13 -18.13
N ASP A 88 -19.98 7.91 -17.65
CA ASP A 88 -19.60 7.55 -16.30
C ASP A 88 -18.10 7.75 -16.07
N VAL A 89 -17.76 8.14 -14.85
CA VAL A 89 -16.39 8.42 -14.46
C VAL A 89 -15.66 7.08 -14.35
N PRO A 90 -14.55 6.87 -15.08
CA PRO A 90 -13.74 5.67 -14.95
C PRO A 90 -13.24 5.52 -13.52
N TYR A 91 -13.29 4.29 -13.01
CA TYR A 91 -12.84 3.97 -11.67
C TYR A 91 -12.08 2.64 -11.63
N LYS A 92 -11.30 2.45 -10.57
CA LYS A 92 -10.65 1.18 -10.25
C LYS A 92 -10.89 0.82 -8.79
N VAL A 93 -11.29 -0.42 -8.51
CA VAL A 93 -11.28 -0.96 -7.15
C VAL A 93 -9.84 -1.33 -6.79
N ILE A 94 -9.33 -0.78 -5.70
CA ILE A 94 -7.94 -1.00 -5.27
C ILE A 94 -7.82 -1.88 -4.03
N ARG A 95 -8.90 -2.01 -3.24
CA ARG A 95 -8.94 -2.85 -2.03
C ARG A 95 -10.39 -3.08 -1.58
N SER A 96 -10.64 -4.26 -1.01
CA SER A 96 -11.78 -4.54 -0.15
C SER A 96 -11.29 -5.25 1.12
N ALA A 97 -11.93 -5.00 2.26
CA ALA A 97 -11.62 -5.67 3.52
C ALA A 97 -12.83 -5.72 4.45
N GLY A 98 -13.11 -6.91 5.01
CA GLY A 98 -14.00 -7.08 6.15
C GLY A 98 -13.20 -7.03 7.46
N LEU A 99 -13.54 -6.09 8.33
CA LEU A 99 -12.95 -5.92 9.66
C LEU A 99 -13.95 -6.39 10.72
N VAL A 100 -13.45 -7.13 11.71
CA VAL A 100 -14.24 -7.57 12.87
C VAL A 100 -13.59 -6.99 14.12
N TYR A 101 -14.33 -6.13 14.81
CA TYR A 101 -13.87 -5.48 16.03
C TYR A 101 -14.08 -6.38 17.26
N PRO A 102 -13.29 -6.22 18.35
CA PRO A 102 -13.40 -7.06 19.55
C PRO A 102 -14.76 -6.98 20.27
N ASP A 103 -15.52 -5.91 20.03
CA ASP A 103 -16.88 -5.70 20.55
C ASP A 103 -17.97 -6.41 19.72
N GLY A 104 -17.59 -7.05 18.62
CA GLY A 104 -18.50 -7.78 17.73
C GLY A 104 -19.09 -6.94 16.60
N CYS A 105 -18.77 -5.64 16.51
CA CYS A 105 -19.11 -4.82 15.35
C CYS A 105 -18.28 -5.27 14.13
N CYS A 106 -18.90 -5.26 12.94
CA CYS A 106 -18.21 -5.53 11.69
C CYS A 106 -18.24 -4.29 10.79
N GLU A 107 -17.17 -4.11 10.01
CA GLU A 107 -17.07 -3.02 9.04
C GLU A 107 -16.57 -3.58 7.71
N LEU A 108 -17.26 -3.24 6.62
CA LEU A 108 -16.84 -3.52 5.26
C LEU A 108 -16.26 -2.22 4.69
N LEU A 109 -14.99 -2.27 4.27
CA LEU A 109 -14.29 -1.18 3.62
C LEU A 109 -14.04 -1.54 2.14
N ILE A 110 -14.45 -0.67 1.22
CA ILE A 110 -14.17 -0.80 -0.21
C ILE A 110 -13.53 0.50 -0.69
N CYS A 111 -12.36 0.39 -1.34
CA CYS A 111 -11.59 1.52 -1.83
C CYS A 111 -11.63 1.59 -3.35
N PHE A 112 -12.03 2.75 -3.87
CA PHE A 112 -12.06 3.09 -5.28
C PHE A 112 -11.04 4.19 -5.59
N VAL A 113 -10.55 4.25 -6.82
CA VAL A 113 -9.84 5.41 -7.36
C VAL A 113 -10.59 5.90 -8.58
N ALA A 114 -10.97 7.19 -8.60
CA ALA A 114 -11.61 7.86 -9.71
C ALA A 114 -11.07 9.29 -9.82
N LYS A 115 -10.73 9.77 -11.02
CA LYS A 115 -10.14 11.12 -11.27
C LYS A 115 -9.01 11.47 -10.29
N ASP A 116 -8.06 10.55 -10.10
CA ASP A 116 -6.92 10.69 -9.17
C ASP A 116 -7.29 10.85 -7.67
N THR A 117 -8.57 10.66 -7.33
CA THR A 117 -9.09 10.70 -5.97
C THR A 117 -9.39 9.30 -5.48
N GLN A 118 -8.95 8.97 -4.28
CA GLN A 118 -9.32 7.73 -3.62
C GLN A 118 -10.62 7.92 -2.84
N PHE A 119 -11.60 7.06 -3.06
CA PHE A 119 -12.84 7.02 -2.30
C PHE A 119 -12.86 5.77 -1.42
N GLN A 120 -13.06 5.94 -0.12
CA GLN A 120 -13.16 4.86 0.85
C GLN A 120 -14.61 4.73 1.30
N VAL A 121 -15.31 3.69 0.87
CA VAL A 121 -16.69 3.40 1.26
C VAL A 121 -16.67 2.46 2.45
N ARG A 122 -17.20 2.92 3.58
CA ARG A 122 -17.31 2.17 4.84
C ARG A 122 -18.76 1.84 5.13
N MET A 123 -19.00 0.60 5.52
CA MET A 123 -20.32 0.09 5.88
C MET A 123 -20.21 -0.64 7.19
N GLU A 124 -20.85 -0.13 8.23
CA GLU A 124 -20.97 -0.86 9.49
C GLU A 124 -22.11 -1.87 9.38
N TYR A 125 -21.88 -3.08 9.85
CA TYR A 125 -22.86 -4.15 9.77
C TYR A 125 -22.76 -5.11 10.96
N LYS A 126 -23.86 -5.82 11.21
CA LYS A 126 -23.87 -6.95 12.14
C LYS A 126 -23.44 -8.21 11.40
N LYS A 127 -22.61 -9.03 12.04
CA LYS A 127 -22.12 -10.29 11.46
C LYS A 127 -23.28 -11.16 10.97
N LEU A 128 -23.28 -11.47 9.67
CA LEU A 128 -24.27 -12.35 9.06
C LEU A 128 -24.05 -13.81 9.51
N PRO A 129 -25.12 -14.60 9.70
CA PRO A 129 -25.01 -16.03 9.97
C PRO A 129 -24.25 -16.78 8.86
N PRO A 130 -23.51 -17.87 9.18
CA PRO A 130 -22.75 -18.62 8.17
C PRO A 130 -23.61 -19.22 7.04
N ASP A 131 -24.88 -19.48 7.32
CA ASP A 131 -25.88 -20.05 6.42
C ASP A 131 -26.85 -18.99 5.85
N TYR A 132 -26.51 -17.71 5.98
CA TYR A 132 -27.31 -16.61 5.45
C TYR A 132 -27.53 -16.76 3.95
N LYS A 133 -28.78 -16.54 3.52
CA LYS A 133 -29.19 -16.51 2.12
C LYS A 133 -29.73 -15.12 1.83
N LEU A 134 -29.22 -14.52 0.75
CA LEU A 134 -29.71 -13.23 0.29
C LEU A 134 -31.19 -13.35 -0.11
N THR A 135 -32.03 -12.53 0.51
CA THR A 135 -33.45 -12.39 0.20
C THR A 135 -33.70 -11.13 -0.61
N ASP A 136 -34.83 -11.05 -1.32
CA ASP A 136 -35.21 -9.84 -2.06
C ASP A 136 -35.45 -8.63 -1.14
N GLU A 137 -35.78 -8.88 0.12
CA GLU A 137 -35.96 -7.87 1.17
C GLU A 137 -34.66 -7.41 1.84
N ALA A 138 -33.51 -8.03 1.49
CA ALA A 138 -32.24 -7.68 2.11
C ALA A 138 -31.82 -6.25 1.75
N ASP A 139 -31.34 -5.51 2.75
CA ASP A 139 -30.92 -4.14 2.55
C ASP A 139 -29.60 -4.06 1.73
N LEU A 140 -29.20 -2.84 1.34
CA LEU A 140 -28.00 -2.65 0.52
C LEU A 140 -26.71 -3.10 1.24
N ILE A 141 -26.61 -2.90 2.56
CA ILE A 141 -25.44 -3.28 3.35
C ILE A 141 -25.36 -4.81 3.45
N GLU A 142 -26.47 -5.47 3.78
CA GLU A 142 -26.57 -6.94 3.82
C GLU A 142 -26.21 -7.55 2.46
N ARG A 143 -26.69 -6.95 1.37
CA ARG A 143 -26.34 -7.34 0.00
C ARG A 143 -24.85 -7.15 -0.29
N CYS A 144 -24.27 -6.01 0.08
CA CYS A 144 -22.85 -5.77 -0.14
C CYS A 144 -21.97 -6.75 0.63
N VAL A 145 -22.29 -7.01 1.90
CA VAL A 145 -21.57 -7.96 2.74
C VAL A 145 -21.68 -9.38 2.18
N PHE A 146 -22.89 -9.80 1.79
CA PHE A 146 -23.08 -11.12 1.19
C PHE A 146 -22.28 -11.29 -0.10
N LEU A 147 -22.32 -10.31 -1.01
CA LEU A 147 -21.59 -10.37 -2.28
C LEU A 147 -20.08 -10.35 -2.06
N HIS A 148 -19.59 -9.56 -1.09
CA HIS A 148 -18.18 -9.57 -0.67
C HIS A 148 -17.75 -10.96 -0.19
N ASP A 149 -18.53 -11.57 0.71
CA ASP A 149 -18.21 -12.89 1.29
C ASP A 149 -18.32 -14.05 0.28
N LYS A 150 -19.10 -13.86 -0.80
CA LYS A 150 -19.20 -14.80 -1.92
C LYS A 150 -18.20 -14.53 -3.05
N HIS A 151 -17.35 -13.51 -2.91
CA HIS A 151 -16.41 -13.07 -3.96
C HIS A 151 -17.11 -12.67 -5.27
N CYS A 152 -18.34 -12.20 -5.18
CA CYS A 152 -19.19 -11.70 -6.26
C CYS A 152 -18.88 -10.22 -6.55
N TRP A 153 -17.66 -9.94 -7.02
CA TRP A 153 -17.12 -8.59 -7.06
C TRP A 153 -17.83 -7.65 -8.03
N GLN A 154 -18.17 -8.12 -9.22
CA GLN A 154 -18.83 -7.27 -10.22
C GLN A 154 -20.21 -6.83 -9.73
N GLU A 155 -20.99 -7.76 -9.19
CA GLU A 155 -22.32 -7.48 -8.65
C GLU A 155 -22.28 -6.55 -7.43
N LEU A 156 -21.26 -6.70 -6.57
CA LEU A 156 -21.01 -5.80 -5.45
C LEU A 156 -20.76 -4.37 -5.93
N VAL A 157 -19.91 -4.22 -6.93
CA VAL A 157 -19.57 -2.92 -7.52
C VAL A 157 -20.79 -2.31 -8.20
N ASP A 158 -21.53 -3.09 -8.99
CA ASP A 158 -22.74 -2.66 -9.68
C ASP A 158 -23.82 -2.16 -8.71
N ALA A 159 -23.94 -2.79 -7.54
CA ALA A 159 -24.87 -2.35 -6.49
C ALA A 159 -24.50 -0.97 -5.90
N LEU A 160 -23.22 -0.60 -5.90
CA LEU A 160 -22.72 0.66 -5.32
C LEU A 160 -22.62 1.79 -6.34
N MET A 161 -22.44 1.48 -7.62
CA MET A 161 -22.22 2.48 -8.67
C MET A 161 -23.30 3.57 -8.79
N PRO A 162 -24.61 3.28 -8.63
CA PRO A 162 -25.65 4.31 -8.67
C PRO A 162 -25.44 5.43 -7.64
N PHE A 163 -24.82 5.11 -6.50
CA PHE A 163 -24.54 6.06 -5.42
C PHE A 163 -23.18 6.75 -5.60
N LEU A 164 -22.20 6.04 -6.16
CA LEU A 164 -20.83 6.53 -6.28
C LEU A 164 -20.60 7.41 -7.51
N GLN A 165 -21.24 7.12 -8.65
CA GLN A 165 -21.04 7.88 -9.89
C GLN A 165 -21.38 9.38 -9.74
N PRO A 166 -22.50 9.79 -9.09
CA PRO A 166 -22.75 11.20 -8.82
C PRO A 166 -21.63 11.87 -8.01
N ILE A 167 -21.14 11.20 -6.96
CA ILE A 167 -20.05 11.70 -6.11
C ILE A 167 -18.75 11.81 -6.90
N PHE A 168 -18.42 10.82 -7.74
CA PHE A 168 -17.24 10.89 -8.62
C PHE A 168 -17.35 12.02 -9.63
N LYS A 169 -18.55 12.33 -10.11
CA LYS A 169 -18.80 13.42 -11.08
C LYS A 169 -18.60 14.78 -10.41
N GLU A 170 -19.18 14.98 -9.23
CA GLU A 170 -19.11 16.23 -8.46
C GLU A 170 -17.74 16.50 -7.85
N HIS A 171 -17.07 15.46 -7.34
CA HIS A 171 -15.78 15.63 -6.67
C HIS A 171 -14.67 15.90 -7.68
N ASN A 172 -14.08 17.09 -7.58
CA ASN A 172 -12.92 17.50 -8.34
C ASN A 172 -11.98 18.26 -7.42
N PRO A 173 -10.96 17.61 -6.83
CA PRO A 173 -10.13 18.26 -5.85
C PRO A 173 -9.29 19.37 -6.49
N PRO A 174 -9.25 20.57 -5.89
CA PRO A 174 -8.37 21.63 -6.37
C PRO A 174 -6.91 21.21 -6.21
N ARG A 175 -6.05 21.60 -7.15
CA ARG A 175 -4.60 21.43 -6.98
C ARG A 175 -4.13 22.39 -5.89
N THR A 176 -3.71 21.85 -4.75
CA THR A 176 -3.16 22.62 -3.63
C THR A 176 -1.64 22.51 -3.60
N LEU A 177 -0.98 23.57 -3.12
CA LEU A 177 0.47 23.56 -2.82
C LEU A 177 0.76 23.18 -1.36
N ASP A 178 -0.27 23.18 -0.52
CA ASP A 178 -0.22 22.70 0.86
C ASP A 178 -0.48 21.18 0.91
N LEU A 179 0.38 20.46 1.65
CA LEU A 179 0.32 19.00 1.73
C LEU A 179 -0.92 18.52 2.48
N ASP A 180 -1.33 19.17 3.58
CA ASP A 180 -2.50 18.73 4.34
C ASP A 180 -3.78 18.87 3.49
N ALA A 181 -3.96 20.02 2.85
CA ALA A 181 -5.05 20.24 1.91
C ALA A 181 -5.00 19.24 0.74
N HIS A 182 -3.81 18.91 0.24
CA HIS A 182 -3.65 17.92 -0.85
C HIS A 182 -4.17 16.55 -0.40
N LEU A 183 -3.68 16.05 0.73
CA LEU A 183 -4.06 14.74 1.29
C LEU A 183 -5.55 14.64 1.59
N ARG A 184 -6.16 15.72 2.12
CA ARG A 184 -7.62 15.78 2.37
C ARG A 184 -8.43 15.79 1.10
N SER A 185 -7.91 16.40 0.04
CA SER A 185 -8.62 16.50 -1.23
C SER A 185 -8.48 15.23 -2.08
N SER A 186 -7.35 14.53 -1.95
CA SER A 186 -7.01 13.34 -2.73
C SER A 186 -7.59 12.04 -2.15
N GLN A 187 -8.16 12.09 -0.94
CA GLN A 187 -8.88 10.99 -0.32
C GLN A 187 -10.23 11.45 0.26
N VAL A 188 -11.31 10.85 -0.20
CA VAL A 188 -12.68 11.05 0.28
C VAL A 188 -13.13 9.81 1.04
N ASN A 189 -13.68 10.00 2.24
CA ASN A 189 -14.24 8.91 3.03
C ASN A 189 -15.77 9.03 2.97
N LEU A 190 -16.41 7.94 2.60
CA LEU A 190 -17.84 7.81 2.45
C LEU A 190 -18.31 6.75 3.44
N ARG A 191 -19.35 7.07 4.21
CA ARG A 191 -20.03 6.11 5.07
C ARG A 191 -21.39 5.82 4.47
N LEU A 192 -21.68 4.56 4.21
CA LEU A 192 -23.00 4.13 3.79
C LEU A 192 -23.84 3.87 5.04
N GLU A 193 -24.94 4.59 5.18
CA GLU A 193 -25.92 4.37 6.23
C GLU A 193 -27.28 4.08 5.60
N ILE A 194 -28.04 3.17 6.22
CA ILE A 194 -29.38 2.80 5.78
C ILE A 194 -30.37 3.30 6.83
N HIS A 195 -31.11 4.34 6.46
CA HIS A 195 -32.27 4.83 7.20
C HIS A 195 -33.54 4.39 6.46
N ASP A 196 -34.28 5.32 5.85
CA ASP A 196 -35.43 5.01 4.98
C ASP A 196 -34.99 4.66 3.54
N HIS A 197 -33.86 5.23 3.09
CA HIS A 197 -33.18 4.94 1.84
C HIS A 197 -31.66 4.88 2.07
N PRO A 198 -30.90 4.13 1.26
CA PRO A 198 -29.44 4.11 1.35
C PRO A 198 -28.85 5.47 0.95
N GLU A 199 -28.09 6.08 1.84
CA GLU A 199 -27.41 7.36 1.61
C GLU A 199 -25.92 7.25 1.95
N LEU A 200 -25.08 7.91 1.13
CA LEU A 200 -23.65 8.03 1.37
C LEU A 200 -23.35 9.38 2.01
N PHE A 201 -22.77 9.34 3.21
CA PHE A 201 -22.32 10.52 3.93
C PHE A 201 -20.82 10.71 3.75
N VAL A 202 -20.39 11.94 3.46
CA VAL A 202 -18.96 12.28 3.50
C VAL A 202 -18.51 12.31 4.96
N GLY A 203 -17.77 11.29 5.36
CA GLY A 203 -17.25 11.15 6.71
C GLY A 203 -16.01 12.02 6.92
N LEU A 204 -15.84 12.51 8.15
CA LEU A 204 -14.55 13.01 8.60
C LEU A 204 -13.56 11.85 8.62
N LEU A 205 -12.31 12.10 8.21
CA LEU A 205 -11.25 11.13 8.46
C LEU A 205 -11.12 10.91 9.97
N ASP A 206 -11.19 9.65 10.41
CA ASP A 206 -10.93 9.32 11.80
C ASP A 206 -9.56 9.84 12.21
N MET A 207 -9.48 10.49 13.37
CA MET A 207 -8.20 10.86 13.95
C MET A 207 -7.50 9.59 14.41
N PRO A 208 -6.37 9.22 13.79
CA PRO A 208 -5.76 7.97 14.06
C PRO A 208 -5.10 7.98 15.42
N ARG A 209 -5.23 6.86 16.12
CA ARG A 209 -4.40 6.65 17.31
C ARG A 209 -2.97 6.46 16.85
N VAL A 210 -2.09 7.37 17.24
CA VAL A 210 -0.64 7.22 17.03
C VAL A 210 -0.22 5.84 17.56
N PRO A 211 0.31 4.96 16.69
CA PRO A 211 0.78 3.64 17.08
C PRO A 211 1.74 3.71 18.26
N ALA A 212 1.62 2.78 19.21
CA ALA A 212 2.47 2.75 20.40
C ALA A 212 3.96 2.72 20.04
N VAL A 213 4.30 1.96 18.99
CA VAL A 213 5.66 1.88 18.47
C VAL A 213 6.25 3.25 18.09
N PHE A 214 5.49 4.14 17.45
CA PHE A 214 5.98 5.48 17.10
C PHE A 214 6.18 6.39 18.32
N LYS A 215 5.46 6.12 19.41
CA LYS A 215 5.68 6.80 20.70
C LYS A 215 6.97 6.33 21.37
N GLU A 216 7.28 5.04 21.27
CA GLU A 216 8.50 4.43 21.81
C GLU A 216 9.77 4.92 21.08
N MET A 217 9.66 5.28 19.79
CA MET A 217 10.74 5.91 19.02
C MET A 217 10.91 7.41 19.36
N ALA A 218 11.05 7.74 20.64
CA ALA A 218 11.13 9.12 21.13
C ALA A 218 12.35 9.88 20.60
N ASP A 219 13.41 9.16 20.22
CA ASP A 219 14.67 9.68 19.69
C ASP A 219 14.57 10.34 18.31
N LEU A 220 13.51 10.04 17.55
CA LEU A 220 13.30 10.57 16.21
C LEU A 220 12.51 11.89 16.22
N PRO A 221 12.82 12.82 15.29
CA PRO A 221 12.10 14.08 15.17
C PRO A 221 10.66 13.85 14.70
N ARG A 222 9.79 14.77 15.11
CA ARG A 222 8.36 14.77 14.78
C ARG A 222 8.01 16.13 14.17
N PHE A 223 7.35 16.10 13.03
CA PHE A 223 6.96 17.28 12.31
C PHE A 223 5.44 17.30 12.10
N GLU A 224 4.88 18.51 12.05
CA GLU A 224 3.51 18.75 11.64
C GLU A 224 3.42 18.93 10.13
N LEU A 225 2.27 18.60 9.53
CA LEU A 225 2.06 18.75 8.07
C LEU A 225 2.29 20.20 7.60
N SER A 226 1.93 21.19 8.43
CA SER A 226 2.13 22.62 8.16
C SER A 226 3.61 23.04 8.10
N GLN A 227 4.54 22.18 8.50
CA GLN A 227 5.98 22.45 8.41
C GLN A 227 6.57 22.01 7.07
N VAL A 228 5.78 21.40 6.19
CA VAL A 228 6.21 21.05 4.83
C VAL A 228 6.25 22.31 3.97
N GLU A 229 7.44 22.66 3.50
CA GLU A 229 7.71 23.85 2.69
C GLU A 229 7.28 23.65 1.23
N SER A 230 7.43 22.43 0.74
CA SER A 230 7.05 22.01 -0.61
C SER A 230 6.95 20.50 -0.67
N PHE A 231 6.12 19.97 -1.57
CA PHE A 231 6.04 18.53 -1.81
C PHE A 231 5.88 18.21 -3.29
N ARG A 232 6.19 16.96 -3.64
CA ARG A 232 5.90 16.35 -4.94
C ARG A 232 5.35 14.95 -4.70
N THR A 233 4.26 14.63 -5.39
CA THR A 233 3.68 13.28 -5.36
C THR A 233 4.55 12.31 -6.17
N ILE A 234 5.00 11.23 -5.52
CA ILE A 234 5.72 10.12 -6.17
C ILE A 234 4.73 8.99 -6.46
N GLN A 235 3.93 8.63 -5.46
CA GLN A 235 2.81 7.70 -5.58
C GLN A 235 1.59 8.33 -4.92
N ALA A 236 0.51 8.50 -5.70
CA ALA A 236 -0.71 9.12 -5.23
C ALA A 236 -1.18 8.50 -3.90
N ASN A 237 -1.51 9.36 -2.93
CA ASN A 237 -2.01 9.01 -1.60
C ASN A 237 -1.09 8.15 -0.71
N LYS A 238 0.12 7.81 -1.16
CA LYS A 238 1.02 6.92 -0.40
C LYS A 238 2.41 7.51 -0.19
N VAL A 239 3.04 8.01 -1.25
CA VAL A 239 4.48 8.37 -1.22
C VAL A 239 4.70 9.76 -1.82
N PHE A 240 5.36 10.61 -1.06
CA PHE A 240 5.65 11.99 -1.43
C PHE A 240 7.12 12.31 -1.18
N GLU A 241 7.71 13.10 -2.05
CA GLU A 241 8.89 13.89 -1.69
C GLU A 241 8.40 15.12 -0.92
N VAL A 242 8.96 15.39 0.25
CA VAL A 242 8.64 16.57 1.06
C VAL A 242 9.91 17.31 1.44
N ARG A 243 9.86 18.64 1.51
CA ARG A 243 10.94 19.46 2.08
C ARG A 243 10.52 20.05 3.40
N ILE A 244 11.35 19.85 4.41
CA ILE A 244 11.15 20.36 5.77
C ILE A 244 12.49 20.91 6.23
N GLN A 245 12.53 22.19 6.64
CA GLN A 245 13.75 22.87 7.06
C GLN A 245 14.87 22.79 6.00
N GLY A 246 14.50 22.93 4.72
CA GLY A 246 15.43 22.83 3.58
C GLY A 246 15.92 21.42 3.22
N LYS A 247 15.69 20.40 4.06
CA LYS A 247 16.06 19.00 3.81
C LYS A 247 14.91 18.26 3.11
N ALA A 248 15.25 17.49 2.07
CA ALA A 248 14.29 16.61 1.40
C ALA A 248 14.16 15.27 2.12
N PHE A 249 12.94 14.77 2.22
CA PHE A 249 12.58 13.50 2.80
C PHE A 249 11.59 12.77 1.89
N LEU A 250 11.60 11.44 1.98
CA LEU A 250 10.53 10.63 1.44
C LEU A 250 9.48 10.46 2.54
N TYR A 251 8.32 11.06 2.36
CA TYR A 251 7.18 10.88 3.25
C TYR A 251 6.31 9.73 2.73
N LYS A 252 6.18 8.69 3.55
CA LYS A 252 5.25 7.59 3.31
C LYS A 252 4.10 7.64 4.31
N THR A 253 2.89 7.57 3.79
CA THR A 253 1.63 7.51 4.55
C THR A 253 0.75 6.39 4.01
N THR A 254 -0.17 5.89 4.82
CA THR A 254 -1.14 4.88 4.43
C THR A 254 -2.42 5.05 5.26
N THR A 255 -3.46 4.32 4.89
CA THR A 255 -4.65 4.24 5.74
C THR A 255 -4.27 3.63 7.09
N VAL A 256 -4.65 4.33 8.15
CA VAL A 256 -4.29 4.00 9.53
C VAL A 256 -4.78 2.61 9.90
N GLY A 257 -4.00 1.90 10.72
CA GLY A 257 -4.39 0.61 11.28
C GLY A 257 -4.00 -0.60 10.41
N THR A 258 -3.24 -0.38 9.34
CA THR A 258 -2.70 -1.46 8.51
C THR A 258 -1.45 -2.11 9.09
N GLY A 259 -0.74 -1.45 10.02
CA GLY A 259 0.52 -1.95 10.60
C GLY A 259 1.74 -1.85 9.66
N ILE A 260 1.53 -1.42 8.42
CA ILE A 260 2.55 -1.45 7.35
C ILE A 260 3.70 -0.47 7.65
N LEU A 261 3.38 0.75 8.07
CA LEU A 261 4.39 1.76 8.36
C LEU A 261 5.15 1.45 9.64
N GLU A 262 4.47 0.84 10.62
CA GLU A 262 5.06 0.34 11.86
C GLU A 262 6.10 -0.74 11.56
N ASP A 263 5.74 -1.72 10.73
CA ASP A 263 6.63 -2.79 10.29
C ASP A 263 7.84 -2.26 9.52
N GLU A 264 7.64 -1.35 8.56
CA GLU A 264 8.74 -0.76 7.80
C GLU A 264 9.66 0.05 8.72
N ALA A 265 9.11 0.89 9.60
CA ALA A 265 9.89 1.67 10.56
C ALA A 265 10.76 0.77 11.46
N LEU A 266 10.20 -0.33 11.97
CA LEU A 266 10.92 -1.29 12.81
C LEU A 266 12.04 -1.98 12.03
N ARG A 267 11.78 -2.45 10.80
CA ARG A 267 12.78 -3.10 9.95
C ARG A 267 13.93 -2.16 9.61
N LEU A 268 13.64 -0.93 9.23
CA LEU A 268 14.67 0.06 8.92
C LEU A 268 15.55 0.38 10.13
N ARG A 269 14.98 0.41 11.34
CA ARG A 269 15.78 0.53 12.58
C ARG A 269 16.63 -0.70 12.85
N GLU A 270 16.09 -1.89 12.65
CA GLU A 270 16.83 -3.15 12.82
C GLU A 270 18.01 -3.23 11.84
N ILE A 271 17.80 -2.85 10.58
CA ILE A 271 18.85 -2.76 9.56
C ILE A 271 19.92 -1.75 9.99
N ALA A 272 19.52 -0.54 10.41
CA ALA A 272 20.47 0.48 10.86
C ALA A 272 21.29 0.04 12.09
N ALA A 273 20.74 -0.80 12.95
CA ALA A 273 21.41 -1.30 14.15
C ALA A 273 22.34 -2.49 13.89
N ARG A 274 22.06 -3.32 12.88
CA ARG A 274 22.74 -4.60 12.67
C ARG A 274 23.59 -4.68 11.40
N CYS A 275 23.34 -3.81 10.44
CA CYS A 275 24.02 -3.81 9.15
C CYS A 275 25.06 -2.68 9.07
N PRO A 276 26.05 -2.78 8.17
CA PRO A 276 27.04 -1.72 7.97
C PRO A 276 26.38 -0.41 7.54
N ALA A 277 26.88 0.73 8.05
CA ALA A 277 26.40 2.05 7.66
C ALA A 277 26.62 2.39 6.18
N SER A 278 27.49 1.65 5.48
CA SER A 278 27.72 1.75 4.04
C SER A 278 26.63 1.08 3.20
N LEU A 279 25.72 0.31 3.81
CA LEU A 279 24.62 -0.31 3.09
C LEU A 279 23.65 0.76 2.59
N ARG A 280 23.44 0.82 1.27
CA ARG A 280 22.57 1.80 0.60
C ARG A 280 21.08 1.44 0.73
N VAL A 281 20.54 1.70 1.91
CA VAL A 281 19.11 1.60 2.23
C VAL A 281 18.63 2.93 2.82
N PRO A 282 17.36 3.32 2.62
CA PRO A 282 16.80 4.48 3.30
C PRO A 282 16.88 4.33 4.81
N ARG A 283 17.17 5.41 5.54
CA ARG A 283 17.03 5.44 6.99
C ARG A 283 15.68 5.99 7.38
N LEU A 284 15.18 5.54 8.52
CA LEU A 284 14.07 6.19 9.21
C LEU A 284 14.57 7.49 9.84
N GLU A 285 14.12 8.62 9.33
CA GLU A 285 14.60 9.96 9.68
C GLU A 285 13.65 10.70 10.62
N GLY A 286 12.39 10.27 10.75
CA GLY A 286 11.41 10.94 11.58
C GLY A 286 9.96 10.54 11.30
N PHE A 287 9.05 11.31 11.85
CA PHE A 287 7.61 11.16 11.62
C PHE A 287 7.01 12.49 11.17
N LEU A 288 5.94 12.40 10.37
CA LEU A 288 5.18 13.55 9.89
C LEU A 288 3.69 13.33 10.17
N GLY A 289 3.01 14.36 10.66
CA GLY A 289 1.55 14.37 10.77
C GLY A 289 0.98 13.38 11.78
N LEU A 290 1.72 12.97 12.82
CA LEU A 290 1.22 12.03 13.84
C LEU A 290 -0.06 12.52 14.54
N GLY A 291 -0.23 13.83 14.67
CA GLY A 291 -1.44 14.46 15.21
C GLY A 291 -2.53 14.73 14.18
N SER A 292 -2.44 14.16 12.97
CA SER A 292 -3.35 14.38 11.85
C SER A 292 -3.96 13.06 11.36
N PRO A 293 -4.99 13.11 10.50
CA PRO A 293 -5.49 11.94 9.77
C PRO A 293 -4.48 11.18 8.92
N PHE A 294 -3.34 11.81 8.61
CA PHE A 294 -2.31 11.26 7.73
C PHE A 294 -0.99 11.14 8.48
N PRO A 295 -0.89 10.22 9.46
CA PRO A 295 0.37 9.94 10.11
C PRO A 295 1.25 9.17 9.14
N GLY A 296 2.53 9.53 9.10
CA GLY A 296 3.49 8.80 8.29
C GLY A 296 4.91 8.88 8.79
N ILE A 297 5.76 8.14 8.10
CA ILE A 297 7.20 8.06 8.36
C ILE A 297 7.96 8.91 7.35
N LEU A 298 9.04 9.52 7.80
CA LEU A 298 10.00 10.22 6.97
C LEU A 298 11.21 9.31 6.78
N LEU A 299 11.54 9.02 5.53
CA LEU A 299 12.70 8.24 5.14
C LEU A 299 13.73 9.13 4.42
N THR A 300 14.97 8.64 4.34
CA THR A 300 16.00 9.25 3.47
C THR A 300 15.46 9.36 2.04
N PHE A 301 15.41 10.58 1.51
CA PHE A 301 15.11 10.80 0.09
C PHE A 301 16.36 10.54 -0.75
N VAL A 302 16.23 9.68 -1.76
CA VAL A 302 17.30 9.37 -2.71
C VAL A 302 16.86 9.87 -4.09
N PRO A 303 17.51 10.91 -4.65
CA PRO A 303 17.26 11.32 -6.03
C PRO A 303 17.72 10.22 -6.99
N SER A 304 16.76 9.54 -7.63
CA SER A 304 17.00 8.32 -8.40
C SER A 304 15.86 8.00 -9.36
N THR A 305 16.11 7.01 -10.22
CA THR A 305 15.08 6.34 -11.04
C THR A 305 14.92 4.90 -10.56
N THR A 306 13.72 4.32 -10.66
CA THR A 306 13.54 2.89 -10.34
C THR A 306 14.13 2.05 -11.47
N LEU A 307 14.72 0.90 -11.13
CA LEU A 307 15.19 -0.06 -12.14
C LEU A 307 13.99 -0.55 -12.97
N GLY A 308 12.84 -0.80 -12.32
CA GLY A 308 11.61 -1.23 -12.98
C GLY A 308 11.08 -0.30 -14.07
N SER A 309 11.38 1.00 -14.03
CA SER A 309 10.97 1.92 -15.10
C SER A 309 11.83 1.85 -16.37
N MET A 310 12.92 1.08 -16.37
CA MET A 310 13.84 0.94 -17.51
C MET A 310 13.37 -0.17 -18.47
N ILE A 311 12.38 0.14 -19.31
CA ILE A 311 11.70 -0.85 -20.18
C ILE A 311 12.64 -1.46 -21.26
N ASN A 312 13.60 -0.68 -21.76
CA ASN A 312 14.50 -1.07 -22.86
C ASN A 312 15.93 -1.38 -22.38
N ILE A 313 16.06 -2.03 -21.23
CA ILE A 313 17.36 -2.20 -20.56
C ILE A 313 18.42 -2.91 -21.43
N GLU A 314 18.02 -3.78 -22.35
CA GLU A 314 18.93 -4.49 -23.26
C GLU A 314 19.62 -3.55 -24.25
N THR A 315 18.86 -2.59 -24.80
CA THR A 315 19.33 -1.68 -25.85
C THR A 315 19.88 -0.37 -25.29
N GLU A 316 19.37 0.06 -24.14
CA GLU A 316 19.73 1.36 -23.53
C GLU A 316 20.80 1.27 -22.44
N VAL A 317 21.04 0.08 -21.87
CA VAL A 317 22.01 -0.10 -20.77
C VAL A 317 23.12 -1.08 -21.16
N ALA A 318 24.36 -0.60 -21.10
CA ALA A 318 25.54 -1.38 -21.41
C ALA A 318 25.63 -2.63 -20.51
N LEU A 319 26.07 -3.75 -21.10
CA LEU A 319 26.20 -5.03 -20.39
C LEU A 319 27.02 -4.92 -19.09
N ALA A 320 28.11 -4.15 -19.12
CA ALA A 320 28.96 -3.94 -17.95
C ALA A 320 28.21 -3.24 -16.80
N GLU A 321 27.30 -2.33 -17.11
CA GLU A 321 26.49 -1.62 -16.11
C GLU A 321 25.40 -2.53 -15.54
N ARG A 322 24.76 -3.35 -16.37
CA ARG A 322 23.81 -4.39 -15.90
C ARG A 322 24.50 -5.37 -14.94
N ARG A 323 25.72 -5.81 -15.28
CA ARG A 323 26.54 -6.67 -14.41
C ARG A 323 26.87 -5.96 -13.09
N LYS A 324 27.34 -4.71 -13.14
CA LYS A 324 27.58 -3.88 -11.95
C LYS A 324 26.36 -3.85 -11.02
N TRP A 325 25.16 -3.59 -11.54
CA TRP A 325 23.94 -3.55 -10.73
C TRP A 325 23.59 -4.91 -10.14
N SER A 326 23.73 -6.00 -10.92
CA SER A 326 23.54 -7.36 -10.40
C SER A 326 24.50 -7.68 -9.25
N ASP A 327 25.76 -7.30 -9.38
CA ASP A 327 26.79 -7.56 -8.37
C ASP A 327 26.50 -6.75 -7.10
N GLN A 328 26.19 -5.45 -7.24
CA GLN A 328 25.80 -4.60 -6.13
C GLN A 328 24.55 -5.12 -5.40
N LEU A 329 23.52 -5.54 -6.13
CA LEU A 329 22.31 -6.14 -5.54
C LEU A 329 22.67 -7.37 -4.68
N HIS A 330 23.48 -8.27 -5.23
CA HIS A 330 23.88 -9.50 -4.54
C HIS A 330 24.71 -9.20 -3.28
N GLU A 331 25.68 -8.27 -3.36
CA GLU A 331 26.50 -7.84 -2.22
C GLU A 331 25.67 -7.20 -1.11
N MET A 332 24.72 -6.35 -1.48
CA MET A 332 23.86 -5.64 -0.53
C MET A 332 22.90 -6.60 0.19
N VAL A 333 22.25 -7.51 -0.53
CA VAL A 333 21.38 -8.53 0.07
C VAL A 333 22.18 -9.49 0.94
N SER A 334 23.38 -9.90 0.49
CA SER A 334 24.28 -10.70 1.32
C SER A 334 24.64 -9.99 2.63
N SER A 335 24.93 -8.68 2.57
CA SER A 335 25.23 -7.87 3.75
C SER A 335 24.03 -7.73 4.69
N LEU A 336 22.82 -7.54 4.15
CA LEU A 336 21.56 -7.57 4.92
C LEU A 336 21.40 -8.91 5.66
N HIS A 337 21.57 -10.02 4.94
CA HIS A 337 21.41 -11.36 5.49
C HIS A 337 22.44 -11.69 6.56
N GLN A 338 23.68 -11.19 6.43
CA GLN A 338 24.73 -11.31 7.45
C GLN A 338 24.36 -10.57 8.74
N GLY A 339 23.70 -9.41 8.64
CA GLY A 339 23.11 -8.69 9.77
C GLY A 339 21.86 -9.35 10.37
N GLY A 340 21.42 -10.47 9.80
CA GLY A 340 20.20 -11.18 10.21
C GLY A 340 18.90 -10.58 9.67
N CYS A 341 18.98 -9.57 8.81
CA CYS A 341 17.83 -8.90 8.20
C CYS A 341 17.44 -9.57 6.87
N ILE A 342 16.22 -9.32 6.42
CA ILE A 342 15.63 -9.80 5.16
C ILE A 342 15.11 -8.57 4.40
N TRP A 343 15.16 -8.60 3.07
CA TRP A 343 14.57 -7.53 2.25
C TRP A 343 13.07 -7.75 2.05
N GLY A 344 12.66 -8.95 1.60
CA GLY A 344 11.29 -9.45 1.72
C GLY A 344 10.37 -9.20 0.52
N ASP A 345 10.68 -8.23 -0.35
CA ASP A 345 9.90 -7.91 -1.56
C ASP A 345 10.82 -7.55 -2.74
N VAL A 346 11.63 -8.52 -3.17
CA VAL A 346 12.62 -8.33 -4.24
C VAL A 346 11.93 -8.15 -5.59
N LYS A 347 12.06 -6.97 -6.18
CA LYS A 347 11.61 -6.65 -7.55
C LYS A 347 12.32 -5.42 -8.10
N PRO A 348 12.40 -5.23 -9.43
CA PRO A 348 13.04 -4.07 -10.04
C PRO A 348 12.45 -2.72 -9.59
N ASP A 349 11.15 -2.65 -9.30
CA ASP A 349 10.51 -1.43 -8.81
C ASP A 349 11.03 -0.98 -7.43
N ASN A 350 11.53 -1.93 -6.63
CA ASN A 350 12.10 -1.69 -5.30
C ASN A 350 13.63 -1.47 -5.35
N VAL A 351 14.21 -1.35 -6.55
CA VAL A 351 15.61 -1.03 -6.76
C VAL A 351 15.70 0.38 -7.31
N LEU A 352 16.40 1.27 -6.62
CA LEU A 352 16.68 2.62 -7.11
C LEU A 352 18.09 2.68 -7.70
N ILE A 353 18.23 3.39 -8.81
CA ILE A 353 19.51 3.75 -9.43
C ILE A 353 19.75 5.24 -9.20
N ASP A 354 20.74 5.56 -8.37
CA ASP A 354 21.07 6.94 -8.05
C ASP A 354 21.87 7.64 -9.15
N HIS A 355 22.22 8.92 -8.92
CA HIS A 355 23.01 9.73 -9.85
C HIS A 355 24.42 9.19 -10.14
N ASN A 356 25.00 8.38 -9.24
CA ASN A 356 26.28 7.69 -9.46
C ASN A 356 26.11 6.34 -10.16
N ARG A 357 24.88 6.03 -10.58
CA ARG A 357 24.50 4.75 -11.19
C ARG A 357 24.76 3.58 -10.24
N ASP A 358 24.58 3.82 -8.94
CA ASP A 358 24.68 2.82 -7.89
C ASP A 358 23.29 2.40 -7.39
N VAL A 359 23.20 1.14 -6.97
CA VAL A 359 21.98 0.52 -6.49
C VAL A 359 21.67 0.92 -5.04
N TRP A 360 20.41 1.26 -4.79
CA TRP A 360 19.80 1.32 -3.46
C TRP A 360 18.65 0.32 -3.36
N LEU A 361 18.53 -0.33 -2.20
CA LEU A 361 17.40 -1.20 -1.88
C LEU A 361 16.35 -0.40 -1.12
N VAL A 362 15.10 -0.43 -1.57
CA VAL A 362 13.98 0.25 -0.91
C VAL A 362 12.80 -0.68 -0.69
N ASP A 363 11.77 -0.13 -0.05
CA ASP A 363 10.48 -0.79 0.22
C ASP A 363 10.62 -2.08 1.04
N PHE A 364 10.69 -1.91 2.36
CA PHE A 364 10.81 -3.01 3.32
C PHE A 364 9.44 -3.36 3.92
N GLU A 365 8.35 -3.11 3.21
CA GLU A 365 6.97 -3.27 3.70
C GLU A 365 6.47 -4.74 3.71
N ASN A 366 7.32 -5.76 3.44
CA ASN A 366 6.91 -7.18 3.29
C ASN A 366 5.71 -7.35 2.32
N GLY A 367 5.74 -6.63 1.21
CA GLY A 367 4.71 -6.73 0.18
C GLY A 367 4.57 -8.14 -0.38
N LEU A 368 3.31 -8.58 -0.55
CA LEU A 368 2.98 -9.74 -1.38
C LEU A 368 2.89 -9.27 -2.84
N THR A 369 4.03 -9.15 -3.52
CA THR A 369 4.07 -8.94 -4.98
C THR A 369 4.26 -10.28 -5.72
N PRO A 370 3.24 -10.80 -6.42
CA PRO A 370 3.40 -11.98 -7.26
C PRO A 370 4.39 -11.73 -8.41
N GLY A 371 5.02 -12.79 -8.91
CA GLY A 371 5.80 -12.79 -10.16
C GLY A 371 7.32 -12.79 -10.00
N TRP A 372 7.85 -12.25 -8.89
CA TRP A 372 9.31 -12.20 -8.66
C TRP A 372 9.82 -13.27 -7.70
N VAL A 373 9.02 -13.65 -6.73
CA VAL A 373 9.36 -14.64 -5.70
C VAL A 373 8.17 -15.60 -5.55
N PRO A 374 8.40 -16.93 -5.52
CA PRO A 374 7.35 -17.90 -5.21
C PRO A 374 6.69 -17.59 -3.86
N MET A 375 5.37 -17.74 -3.76
CA MET A 375 4.60 -17.29 -2.60
C MET A 375 5.08 -17.96 -1.29
N GLU A 376 5.50 -19.21 -1.37
CA GLU A 376 6.03 -20.01 -0.26
C GLU A 376 7.41 -19.54 0.25
N LEU A 377 8.13 -18.73 -0.52
CA LEU A 377 9.45 -18.19 -0.16
C LEU A 377 9.41 -16.71 0.25
N MET A 378 8.27 -16.04 0.12
CA MET A 378 8.15 -14.60 0.39
C MET A 378 8.50 -14.24 1.83
N GLY A 379 9.14 -13.10 2.03
CA GLY A 379 9.59 -12.67 3.36
C GLY A 379 10.68 -13.56 3.98
N THR A 380 11.39 -14.35 3.18
CA THR A 380 12.50 -15.20 3.65
C THR A 380 13.82 -14.86 2.95
N LYS A 381 14.95 -15.22 3.56
CA LYS A 381 16.28 -15.11 2.91
C LYS A 381 16.35 -15.91 1.61
N ALA A 382 15.72 -17.10 1.57
CA ALA A 382 15.68 -17.91 0.36
C ALA A 382 14.87 -17.20 -0.74
N GLY A 383 13.76 -16.57 -0.38
CA GLY A 383 12.98 -15.74 -1.29
C GLY A 383 13.75 -14.55 -1.85
N ASP A 384 14.56 -13.87 -1.01
CA ASP A 384 15.41 -12.78 -1.49
C ASP A 384 16.42 -13.26 -2.55
N LEU A 385 17.07 -14.41 -2.32
CA LEU A 385 18.02 -14.99 -3.26
C LEU A 385 17.36 -15.44 -4.57
N GLU A 386 16.18 -16.04 -4.49
CA GLU A 386 15.38 -16.43 -5.66
C GLU A 386 14.96 -15.19 -6.46
N GLY A 387 14.46 -14.16 -5.77
CA GLY A 387 14.10 -12.88 -6.38
C GLY A 387 15.27 -12.22 -7.08
N LEU A 388 16.47 -12.24 -6.50
CA LEU A 388 17.69 -11.74 -7.14
C LEU A 388 18.03 -12.52 -8.42
N SER A 389 17.91 -13.85 -8.40
CA SER A 389 18.12 -14.69 -9.57
C SER A 389 17.12 -14.32 -10.68
N ASN A 390 15.86 -14.10 -10.32
CA ASN A 390 14.82 -13.69 -11.25
C ASN A 390 15.10 -12.30 -11.83
N VAL A 391 15.38 -11.29 -11.00
CA VAL A 391 15.79 -9.94 -11.47
C VAL A 391 16.98 -10.01 -12.42
N ARG A 392 18.01 -10.78 -12.08
CA ARG A 392 19.19 -10.94 -12.92
C ARG A 392 18.85 -11.54 -14.30
N LYS A 393 18.05 -12.60 -14.32
CA LYS A 393 17.74 -13.33 -15.56
C LYS A 393 16.68 -12.64 -16.41
N THR A 394 15.56 -12.26 -15.82
CA THR A 394 14.38 -11.78 -16.55
C THR A 394 14.41 -10.28 -16.81
N PHE A 395 15.00 -9.49 -15.89
CA PHE A 395 15.06 -8.04 -16.03
C PHE A 395 16.41 -7.58 -16.58
N LEU A 396 17.51 -7.89 -15.90
CA LEU A 396 18.85 -7.49 -16.35
C LEU A 396 19.32 -8.28 -17.58
N GLN A 397 18.62 -9.36 -17.95
CA GLN A 397 18.96 -10.24 -19.07
C GLN A 397 20.41 -10.71 -19.05
N LEU A 398 20.88 -11.10 -17.86
CA LEU A 398 22.21 -11.67 -17.65
C LEU A 398 22.08 -13.19 -17.50
N PRO A 399 23.08 -13.97 -17.99
CA PRO A 399 23.15 -15.39 -17.69
C PRO A 399 23.33 -15.60 -16.19
N ASN A 400 22.93 -16.78 -15.71
CA ASN A 400 23.14 -17.12 -14.31
C ASN A 400 24.63 -17.09 -13.97
N PHE A 401 24.99 -16.74 -12.73
CA PHE A 401 26.39 -16.70 -12.29
C PHE A 401 27.16 -18.01 -12.59
N ALA A 402 26.47 -19.17 -12.57
CA ALA A 402 27.07 -20.46 -12.91
C ALA A 402 27.37 -20.65 -14.41
N GLU A 403 26.63 -19.99 -15.30
CA GLU A 403 26.79 -20.07 -16.76
C GLU A 403 27.89 -19.12 -17.27
N GLU A 404 28.10 -18.00 -16.56
CA GLU A 404 29.09 -16.97 -16.90
C GLU A 404 30.54 -17.41 -16.65
N VAL A 405 30.75 -18.43 -15.80
CA VAL A 405 32.07 -19.05 -15.54
C VAL A 405 32.42 -20.12 -16.59
N ALA A 406 31.44 -20.56 -17.38
CA ALA A 406 31.61 -21.58 -18.42
C ALA A 406 31.92 -21.01 -19.82
N THR A 407 31.96 -19.67 -19.95
CA THR A 407 32.27 -18.90 -21.17
C THR A 407 33.52 -18.07 -20.96
#